data_AF-A0AAY5K8L6-F1
#
_entry.id   AF-A0AAY5K8L6-F1
#
_cell.length_a   1.000
_cell.length_b   1.000
_cell.length_c   1.000
_cell.angle_alpha   90.00
_cell.angle_beta   90.00
_cell.angle_gamma   90.00
#
_symmetry.space_group_name_H-M   'P 1'
#
loop_
_entity.id
_entity.type
_entity.pdbx_description
1 polymer ?
#
loop_
_entity_poly.entity_id
_entity_poly.type
_entity_poly.pdbx_seq_one_letter_code
_entity_poly.pdbx_strand_id
1 'polypeptide(L)'
;MSHVLLQWLCLRWKCPKWALIALRRERGALRRERGALCKEHGALRRECGALRRECGAQCRECGALCRECGALCREREALRRDCGALRRECEALHRECVVLCMECEARRKESLHREFGALQREFAALCRECGALHREFGALCRECGALHREFGALCRECGALHRDFGALCRECGALHRDFGALCRECGALCREFGALCRECGALCRECGALCRECGALCRE
;
A
#
# COMPACT_ATOMS: atom_id res chain seq x y z
N MET A 1 80.05 -11.91 -3.57
CA MET A 1 78.83 -12.76 -3.59
C MET A 1 77.64 -12.13 -2.84
N SER A 2 77.77 -10.93 -2.29
CA SER A 2 76.83 -10.33 -1.34
C SER A 2 75.63 -9.63 -2.00
N HIS A 3 75.84 -9.01 -3.16
CA HIS A 3 74.83 -8.16 -3.82
C HIS A 3 73.66 -8.97 -4.41
N VAL A 4 73.96 -10.13 -5.02
CA VAL A 4 72.95 -11.01 -5.62
C VAL A 4 72.11 -11.68 -4.53
N LEU A 5 72.72 -12.09 -3.40
CA LEU A 5 72.01 -12.67 -2.25
C LEU A 5 71.11 -11.66 -1.54
N LEU A 6 71.56 -10.41 -1.35
CA LEU A 6 70.73 -9.31 -0.81
C LEU A 6 69.57 -8.96 -1.75
N GLN A 7 69.80 -8.94 -3.06
CA GLN A 7 68.77 -8.68 -4.05
C GLN A 7 67.76 -9.84 -4.13
N TRP A 8 68.22 -11.08 -4.00
CA TRP A 8 67.38 -12.28 -3.92
C TRP A 8 66.59 -12.34 -2.60
N LEU A 9 67.17 -11.94 -1.46
CA LEU A 9 66.49 -11.85 -0.17
C LEU A 9 65.43 -10.72 -0.18
N CYS A 10 65.74 -9.54 -0.75
CA CYS A 10 64.75 -8.47 -0.98
C CYS A 10 63.60 -8.89 -1.91
N LEU A 11 63.88 -9.67 -2.95
CA LEU A 11 62.88 -10.16 -3.91
C LEU A 11 62.03 -11.33 -3.35
N ARG A 12 62.60 -12.16 -2.46
CA ARG A 12 62.00 -13.39 -1.94
C ARG A 12 61.27 -13.20 -0.60
N TRP A 13 61.54 -12.12 0.15
CA TRP A 13 60.87 -11.84 1.42
C TRP A 13 59.53 -11.12 1.20
N LYS A 14 58.56 -11.94 0.75
CA LYS A 14 57.13 -11.90 1.11
C LYS A 14 56.31 -10.67 0.70
N CYS A 15 56.36 -10.36 -0.60
CA CYS A 15 55.30 -9.79 -1.44
C CYS A 15 54.07 -9.13 -0.77
N PRO A 16 54.21 -7.91 -0.20
CA PRO A 16 53.06 -7.05 0.07
C PRO A 16 52.27 -6.72 -1.20
N LYS A 17 52.86 -6.83 -2.40
CA LYS A 17 52.17 -6.66 -3.69
C LYS A 17 51.01 -7.64 -3.90
N TRP A 18 51.20 -8.93 -3.61
CA TRP A 18 50.13 -9.93 -3.79
C TRP A 18 49.02 -9.73 -2.76
N ALA A 19 49.37 -9.41 -1.52
CA ALA A 19 48.42 -9.02 -0.47
C ALA A 19 47.64 -7.75 -0.86
N LEU A 20 48.31 -6.71 -1.38
CA LEU A 20 47.67 -5.50 -1.90
C LEU A 20 46.73 -5.79 -3.09
N ILE A 21 47.10 -6.70 -3.99
CA ILE A 21 46.25 -7.10 -5.12
C ILE A 21 45.01 -7.86 -4.62
N ALA A 22 45.17 -8.76 -3.64
CA ALA A 22 44.06 -9.47 -3.01
C ALA A 22 43.09 -8.51 -2.31
N LEU A 23 43.60 -7.62 -1.44
CA LEU A 23 42.80 -6.59 -0.75
C LEU A 23 42.10 -5.64 -1.74
N ARG A 24 42.73 -5.29 -2.86
CA ARG A 24 42.09 -4.48 -3.92
C ARG A 24 40.96 -5.23 -4.61
N ARG A 25 41.09 -6.54 -4.83
CA ARG A 25 40.03 -7.39 -5.40
C ARG A 25 38.85 -7.50 -4.43
N GLU A 26 39.10 -7.72 -3.14
CA GLU A 26 38.06 -7.73 -2.11
C GLU A 26 37.34 -6.39 -2.01
N ARG A 27 38.07 -5.26 -1.97
CA ARG A 27 37.46 -3.93 -2.02
C ARG A 27 36.61 -3.71 -3.28
N GLY A 28 37.00 -4.32 -4.40
CA GLY A 28 36.23 -4.32 -5.65
C GLY A 28 34.97 -5.19 -5.60
N ALA A 29 35.01 -6.32 -4.88
CA ALA A 29 33.85 -7.16 -4.62
C ALA A 29 32.84 -6.43 -3.72
N LEU A 30 33.29 -5.88 -2.59
CA LEU A 30 32.43 -5.12 -1.65
C LEU A 30 31.78 -3.90 -2.32
N ARG A 31 32.48 -3.22 -3.23
CA ARG A 31 31.89 -2.11 -4.01
C ARG A 31 30.76 -2.57 -4.94
N ARG A 32 30.90 -3.75 -5.55
CA ARG A 32 29.86 -4.33 -6.42
C ARG A 32 28.65 -4.75 -5.61
N GLU A 33 28.89 -5.39 -4.47
CA GLU A 33 27.83 -5.79 -3.53
C GLU A 33 27.06 -4.57 -3.00
N ARG A 34 27.77 -3.51 -2.58
CA ARG A 34 27.14 -2.23 -2.22
C ARG A 34 26.27 -1.68 -3.35
N GLY A 35 26.77 -1.77 -4.58
CA GLY A 35 26.03 -1.33 -5.77
C GLY A 35 24.77 -2.17 -6.05
N ALA A 36 24.81 -3.47 -5.78
CA ALA A 36 23.65 -4.36 -5.89
C ALA A 36 22.60 -4.01 -4.81
N LEU A 37 23.01 -3.90 -3.55
CA LEU A 37 22.12 -3.50 -2.45
C LEU A 37 21.49 -2.11 -2.69
N CYS A 38 22.22 -1.16 -3.27
CA CYS A 38 21.66 0.16 -3.61
C CYS A 38 20.53 0.05 -4.66
N LYS A 39 20.68 -0.87 -5.64
CA LYS A 39 19.65 -1.10 -6.66
C LYS A 39 18.41 -1.75 -6.05
N GLU A 40 18.60 -2.72 -5.17
CA GLU A 40 17.51 -3.37 -4.43
C GLU A 40 16.75 -2.37 -3.56
N HIS A 41 17.45 -1.52 -2.80
CA HIS A 41 16.79 -0.47 -2.01
C HIS A 41 16.00 0.51 -2.90
N GLY A 42 16.53 0.83 -4.08
CA GLY A 42 15.83 1.66 -5.07
C GLY A 42 14.63 0.96 -5.72
N ALA A 43 14.63 -0.36 -5.84
CA ALA A 43 13.49 -1.15 -6.30
C ALA A 43 12.39 -1.18 -5.21
N LEU A 44 12.74 -1.52 -3.98
CA LEU A 44 11.82 -1.53 -2.84
C LEU A 44 11.16 -0.17 -2.63
N ARG A 45 11.92 0.93 -2.71
CA ARG A 45 11.35 2.29 -2.60
C ARG A 45 10.29 2.58 -3.67
N ARG A 46 10.48 2.08 -4.90
CA ARG A 46 9.51 2.25 -5.99
C ARG A 46 8.25 1.44 -5.74
N GLU A 47 8.39 0.21 -5.26
CA GLU A 47 7.29 -0.66 -4.89
C GLU A 47 6.47 -0.07 -3.72
N CYS A 48 7.15 0.41 -2.68
CA CYS A 48 6.56 1.20 -1.58
C CYS A 48 5.71 2.38 -2.11
N GLY A 49 6.23 3.08 -3.14
CA GLY A 49 5.53 4.18 -3.79
C GLY A 49 4.36 3.76 -4.69
N ALA A 50 4.38 2.54 -5.24
CA ALA A 50 3.25 1.96 -5.96
C ALA A 50 2.12 1.57 -5.00
N LEU A 51 2.45 0.81 -3.94
CA LEU A 51 1.48 0.40 -2.91
C LEU A 51 0.80 1.61 -2.25
N ARG A 52 1.55 2.69 -1.95
CA ARG A 52 0.95 3.94 -1.42
C ARG A 52 -0.07 4.56 -2.37
N ARG A 53 0.17 4.49 -3.69
CA ARG A 53 -0.76 5.01 -4.70
C ARG A 53 -2.00 4.15 -4.79
N GLU A 54 -1.85 2.83 -4.71
CA GLU A 54 -2.96 1.88 -4.66
C GLU A 54 -3.83 2.09 -3.42
N CYS A 55 -3.25 2.18 -2.22
CA CYS A 55 -3.98 2.52 -1.01
C CYS A 55 -4.75 3.85 -1.16
N GLY A 56 -4.11 4.87 -1.74
CA GLY A 56 -4.76 6.15 -2.01
C GLY A 56 -5.92 6.06 -3.02
N ALA A 57 -5.84 5.17 -4.00
CA ALA A 57 -6.93 4.91 -4.93
C ALA A 57 -8.11 4.21 -4.23
N GLN A 58 -7.84 3.17 -3.44
CA GLN A 58 -8.87 2.47 -2.67
C GLN A 58 -9.56 3.37 -1.64
N CYS A 59 -8.84 4.27 -0.98
CA CYS A 59 -9.46 5.26 -0.09
C CYS A 59 -10.45 6.17 -0.83
N ARG A 60 -10.15 6.56 -2.08
CA ARG A 60 -11.07 7.36 -2.90
C ARG A 60 -12.31 6.57 -3.30
N GLU A 61 -12.13 5.29 -3.62
CA GLU A 61 -13.22 4.37 -3.95
C GLU A 61 -14.15 4.13 -2.75
N CYS A 62 -13.60 3.82 -1.57
CA CYS A 62 -14.35 3.79 -0.31
C CYS A 62 -15.15 5.09 -0.10
N GLY A 63 -14.51 6.24 -0.33
CA GLY A 63 -15.15 7.53 -0.21
C GLY A 63 -16.30 7.74 -1.21
N ALA A 64 -16.19 7.19 -2.42
CA ALA A 64 -17.25 7.25 -3.44
C ALA A 64 -18.44 6.35 -3.04
N LEU A 65 -18.18 5.10 -2.67
CA LEU A 65 -19.21 4.16 -2.22
C LEU A 65 -19.93 4.68 -0.98
N CYS A 66 -19.24 5.35 -0.04
CA CYS A 66 -19.86 5.99 1.13
C CYS A 66 -20.89 7.06 0.71
N ARG A 67 -20.56 7.86 -0.31
CA ARG A 67 -21.47 8.90 -0.82
C ARG A 67 -22.68 8.29 -1.50
N GLU A 68 -22.49 7.21 -2.24
CA GLU A 68 -23.55 6.47 -2.92
C GLU A 68 -24.51 5.82 -1.92
N CYS A 69 -23.99 5.11 -0.91
CA CYS A 69 -24.79 4.61 0.22
C CYS A 69 -25.58 5.73 0.90
N GLY A 70 -24.96 6.91 1.11
CA GLY A 70 -25.63 8.08 1.66
C GLY A 70 -26.74 8.64 0.76
N ALA A 71 -26.59 8.59 -0.56
CA ALA A 71 -27.63 8.96 -1.52
C ALA A 71 -28.82 7.98 -1.46
N LEU A 72 -28.55 6.68 -1.51
CA LEU A 72 -29.59 5.65 -1.41
C LEU A 72 -30.34 5.70 -0.07
N CYS A 73 -29.66 6.01 1.03
CA CYS A 73 -30.33 6.19 2.32
C CYS A 73 -31.36 7.34 2.27
N ARG A 74 -31.01 8.45 1.62
CA ARG A 74 -31.93 9.59 1.46
C ARG A 74 -33.11 9.25 0.56
N GLU A 75 -32.87 8.54 -0.53
CA GLU A 75 -33.93 8.06 -1.43
C GLU A 75 -34.89 7.10 -0.71
N ARG A 76 -34.35 6.16 0.07
CA ARG A 76 -35.15 5.25 0.90
C ARG A 76 -36.06 6.00 1.87
N GLU A 77 -35.55 7.05 2.48
CA GLU A 77 -36.34 7.88 3.38
C GLU A 77 -37.40 8.69 2.66
N ALA A 78 -37.10 9.22 1.46
CA ALA A 78 -38.09 9.91 0.62
C ALA A 78 -39.25 8.97 0.25
N LEU A 79 -38.94 7.79 -0.30
CA LEU A 79 -39.95 6.77 -0.62
C LEU A 79 -40.79 6.37 0.60
N ARG A 80 -40.17 6.27 1.78
CA ARG A 80 -40.89 5.99 3.03
C ARG A 80 -41.86 7.12 3.41
N ARG A 81 -41.49 8.38 3.18
CA ARG A 81 -42.38 9.53 3.39
C ARG A 81 -43.55 9.50 2.40
N ASP A 82 -43.29 9.19 1.13
CA ASP A 82 -44.32 9.10 0.08
C ASP A 82 -45.32 7.97 0.36
N CYS A 83 -44.84 6.78 0.74
CA CYS A 83 -45.70 5.70 1.20
C CYS A 83 -46.56 6.11 2.40
N GLY A 84 -46.00 6.91 3.32
CA GLY A 84 -46.71 7.44 4.47
C GLY A 84 -47.79 8.46 4.08
N ALA A 85 -47.55 9.27 3.05
CA ALA A 85 -48.52 10.22 2.50
C ALA A 85 -49.69 9.51 1.82
N LEU A 86 -49.40 8.57 0.90
CA LEU A 86 -50.42 7.77 0.22
C LEU A 86 -51.28 6.96 1.20
N ARG A 87 -50.69 6.43 2.27
CA ARG A 87 -51.46 5.74 3.32
C ARG A 87 -52.49 6.66 3.97
N ARG A 88 -52.15 7.93 4.22
CA ARG A 88 -53.09 8.91 4.79
C ARG A 88 -54.20 9.28 3.81
N GLU A 89 -53.87 9.38 2.52
CA GLU A 89 -54.84 9.66 1.46
C GLU A 89 -55.81 8.49 1.28
N CYS A 90 -55.33 7.24 1.26
CA CYS A 90 -56.17 6.04 1.34
C CYS A 90 -57.13 6.06 2.55
N GLU A 91 -56.62 6.42 3.74
CA GLU A 91 -57.44 6.51 4.95
C GLU A 91 -58.50 7.62 4.85
N ALA A 92 -58.18 8.75 4.21
CA ALA A 92 -59.13 9.85 3.98
C ALA A 92 -60.23 9.45 2.98
N LEU A 93 -59.86 8.89 1.83
CA LEU A 93 -60.80 8.38 0.82
C LEU A 93 -61.71 7.29 1.39
N HIS A 94 -61.17 6.42 2.25
CA HIS A 94 -61.98 5.39 2.90
C HIS A 94 -63.03 6.01 3.83
N ARG A 95 -62.69 7.04 4.60
CA ARG A 95 -63.66 7.75 5.46
C ARG A 95 -64.75 8.42 4.62
N GLU A 96 -64.38 9.03 3.51
CA GLU A 96 -65.33 9.67 2.59
C GLU A 96 -66.25 8.64 1.94
N CYS A 97 -65.72 7.48 1.52
CA CYS A 97 -66.52 6.33 1.05
C CYS A 97 -67.56 5.91 2.09
N VAL A 98 -67.16 5.78 3.36
CA VAL A 98 -68.06 5.36 4.45
C VAL A 98 -69.18 6.37 4.66
N VAL A 99 -68.89 7.67 4.64
CA VAL A 99 -69.91 8.73 4.77
C VAL A 99 -70.88 8.69 3.58
N LEU A 100 -70.36 8.61 2.35
CA LEU A 100 -71.19 8.52 1.15
C LEU A 100 -72.06 7.26 1.13
N CYS A 101 -71.55 6.11 1.59
CA CYS A 101 -72.34 4.89 1.73
C CYS A 101 -73.57 5.11 2.65
N MET A 102 -73.37 5.75 3.80
CA MET A 102 -74.47 6.06 4.73
C MET A 102 -75.50 7.01 4.11
N GLU A 103 -75.06 7.99 3.31
CA GLU A 103 -75.95 8.93 2.62
C GLU A 103 -76.70 8.30 1.43
N CYS A 104 -76.06 7.37 0.71
CA CYS A 104 -76.67 6.60 -0.38
C CYS A 104 -77.85 5.75 0.10
N GLU A 105 -77.64 5.01 1.19
CA GLU A 105 -78.66 4.15 1.80
C GLU A 105 -79.88 4.96 2.26
N ALA A 106 -79.66 6.19 2.72
CA ALA A 106 -80.72 7.09 3.16
C ALA A 106 -81.52 7.74 2.01
N ARG A 107 -80.90 8.00 0.84
CA ARG A 107 -81.50 8.87 -0.21
C ARG A 107 -81.77 8.22 -1.58
N ARG A 108 -81.28 7.00 -1.87
CA ARG A 108 -81.47 6.27 -3.15
C ARG A 108 -81.39 7.16 -4.40
N LYS A 109 -80.28 7.91 -4.58
CA LYS A 109 -80.04 8.72 -5.80
C LYS A 109 -78.97 8.09 -6.70
N GLU A 110 -79.21 8.13 -8.00
CA GLU A 110 -78.29 7.63 -9.03
C GLU A 110 -76.99 8.46 -9.15
N SER A 111 -77.02 9.76 -8.82
CA SER A 111 -75.84 10.63 -8.81
C SER A 111 -74.77 10.16 -7.81
N LEU A 112 -75.20 9.75 -6.60
CA LEU A 112 -74.33 9.25 -5.54
C LEU A 112 -73.64 7.92 -5.93
N HIS A 113 -74.30 7.07 -6.73
CA HIS A 113 -73.68 5.84 -7.25
C HIS A 113 -72.53 6.13 -8.22
N ARG A 114 -72.62 7.20 -9.03
CA ARG A 114 -71.51 7.62 -9.90
C ARG A 114 -70.34 8.16 -9.10
N GLU A 115 -70.59 8.94 -8.06
CA GLU A 115 -69.56 9.46 -7.15
C GLU A 115 -68.85 8.32 -6.42
N PHE A 116 -69.58 7.37 -5.85
CA PHE A 116 -68.98 6.18 -5.22
C PHE A 116 -68.13 5.36 -6.20
N GLY A 117 -68.60 5.19 -7.44
CA GLY A 117 -67.86 4.51 -8.50
C GLY A 117 -66.61 5.27 -8.98
N ALA A 118 -66.54 6.59 -8.80
CA ALA A 118 -65.34 7.39 -9.05
C ALA A 118 -64.33 7.19 -7.90
N LEU A 119 -64.80 7.27 -6.65
CA LEU A 119 -63.97 7.09 -5.45
C LEU A 119 -63.32 5.70 -5.38
N GLN A 120 -64.06 4.65 -5.75
CA GLN A 120 -63.50 3.30 -5.92
C GLN A 120 -62.37 3.23 -6.95
N ARG A 121 -62.46 3.97 -8.06
CA ARG A 121 -61.41 4.01 -9.09
C ARG A 121 -60.16 4.74 -8.59
N GLU A 122 -60.34 5.82 -7.84
CA GLU A 122 -59.23 6.53 -7.18
C GLU A 122 -58.52 5.63 -6.17
N PHE A 123 -59.27 4.93 -5.32
CA PHE A 123 -58.68 3.98 -4.37
C PHE A 123 -57.88 2.87 -5.08
N ALA A 124 -58.41 2.33 -6.19
CA ALA A 124 -57.71 1.34 -7.00
C ALA A 124 -56.47 1.91 -7.73
N ALA A 125 -56.45 3.20 -8.06
CA ALA A 125 -55.26 3.88 -8.57
C ALA A 125 -54.19 4.01 -7.46
N LEU A 126 -54.58 4.46 -6.26
CA LEU A 126 -53.68 4.60 -5.12
C LEU A 126 -53.04 3.26 -4.69
N CYS A 127 -53.83 2.18 -4.71
CA CYS A 127 -53.31 0.83 -4.44
C CYS A 127 -52.24 0.40 -5.45
N ARG A 128 -52.40 0.76 -6.74
CA ARG A 128 -51.40 0.48 -7.78
C ARG A 128 -50.12 1.28 -7.55
N GLU A 129 -50.25 2.54 -7.15
CA GLU A 129 -49.12 3.42 -6.81
C GLU A 129 -48.34 2.90 -5.60
N CYS A 130 -49.03 2.51 -4.52
CA CYS A 130 -48.40 1.85 -3.37
C CYS A 130 -47.63 0.58 -3.78
N GLY A 131 -48.21 -0.22 -4.68
CA GLY A 131 -47.55 -1.40 -5.23
C GLY A 131 -46.30 -1.07 -6.05
N ALA A 132 -46.29 0.04 -6.78
CA ALA A 132 -45.11 0.52 -7.51
C ALA A 132 -43.99 0.95 -6.55
N LEU A 133 -44.31 1.80 -5.57
CA LEU A 133 -43.35 2.24 -4.54
C LEU A 133 -42.74 1.09 -3.75
N HIS A 134 -43.53 0.05 -3.43
CA HIS A 134 -42.99 -1.13 -2.75
C HIS A 134 -41.95 -1.87 -3.60
N ARG A 135 -42.15 -1.95 -4.93
CA ARG A 135 -41.16 -2.56 -5.84
C ARG A 135 -39.90 -1.72 -5.93
N GLU A 136 -40.02 -0.40 -5.98
CA GLU A 136 -38.89 0.53 -5.95
C GLU A 136 -38.07 0.38 -4.67
N PHE A 137 -38.74 0.34 -3.51
CA PHE A 137 -38.07 0.09 -2.23
C PHE A 137 -37.32 -1.26 -2.22
N GLY A 138 -37.93 -2.31 -2.77
CA GLY A 138 -37.29 -3.61 -2.93
C GLY A 138 -36.07 -3.59 -3.85
N ALA A 139 -36.09 -2.79 -4.93
CA ALA A 139 -34.94 -2.58 -5.80
C ALA A 139 -33.80 -1.86 -5.07
N LEU A 140 -34.12 -0.78 -4.36
CA LEU A 140 -33.18 0.00 -3.57
C LEU A 140 -32.50 -0.83 -2.47
N CYS A 141 -33.24 -1.73 -1.82
CA CYS A 141 -32.67 -2.68 -0.85
C CYS A 141 -31.64 -3.63 -1.48
N ARG A 142 -31.90 -4.11 -2.72
CA ARG A 142 -30.94 -4.97 -3.43
C ARG A 142 -29.67 -4.21 -3.80
N GLU A 143 -29.81 -2.96 -4.22
CA GLU A 143 -28.69 -2.07 -4.55
C GLU A 143 -27.83 -1.76 -3.31
N CYS A 144 -28.45 -1.39 -2.19
CA CYS A 144 -27.74 -1.26 -0.90
C CYS A 144 -26.97 -2.55 -0.54
N GLY A 145 -27.57 -3.71 -0.77
CA GLY A 145 -26.94 -5.01 -0.54
C GLY A 145 -25.76 -5.29 -1.46
N ALA A 146 -25.81 -4.85 -2.72
CA ALA A 146 -24.69 -4.95 -3.66
C ALA A 146 -23.51 -4.07 -3.21
N LEU A 147 -23.76 -2.79 -2.91
CA LEU A 147 -22.75 -1.85 -2.42
C LEU A 147 -22.07 -2.33 -1.13
N HIS A 148 -22.82 -2.95 -0.21
CA HIS A 148 -22.23 -3.51 1.00
C HIS A 148 -21.24 -4.64 0.70
N ARG A 149 -21.51 -5.48 -0.31
CA ARG A 149 -20.57 -6.54 -0.75
C ARG A 149 -19.33 -5.96 -1.39
N GLU A 150 -19.47 -4.91 -2.20
CA GLU A 150 -18.34 -4.19 -2.80
C GLU A 150 -17.44 -3.58 -1.73
N PHE A 151 -18.03 -2.91 -0.73
CA PHE A 151 -17.28 -2.44 0.45
C PHE A 151 -16.52 -3.56 1.15
N GLY A 152 -17.16 -4.72 1.35
CA GLY A 152 -16.52 -5.88 1.96
C GLY A 152 -15.36 -6.44 1.13
N ALA A 153 -15.45 -6.40 -0.20
CA ALA A 153 -14.35 -6.77 -1.10
C ALA A 153 -13.18 -5.79 -0.96
N LEU A 154 -13.47 -4.48 -1.03
CA LEU A 154 -12.47 -3.42 -0.92
C LEU A 154 -11.71 -3.44 0.42
N CYS A 155 -12.41 -3.71 1.52
CA CYS A 155 -11.78 -3.89 2.84
C CYS A 155 -10.79 -5.07 2.87
N ARG A 156 -11.10 -6.17 2.18
CA ARG A 156 -10.18 -7.33 2.09
C ARG A 156 -8.94 -6.98 1.28
N GLU A 157 -9.10 -6.25 0.18
CA GLU A 157 -7.97 -5.78 -0.63
C GLU A 157 -7.08 -4.81 0.15
N CYS A 158 -7.66 -3.84 0.88
CA CYS A 158 -6.91 -2.97 1.78
C CYS A 158 -6.09 -3.76 2.81
N GLY A 159 -6.67 -4.83 3.37
CA GLY A 159 -5.99 -5.73 4.30
C GLY A 159 -4.84 -6.53 3.65
N ALA A 160 -4.97 -6.91 2.38
CA ALA A 160 -3.88 -7.53 1.62
C ALA A 160 -2.72 -6.52 1.40
N LEU A 161 -3.03 -5.33 0.89
CA LEU A 161 -2.08 -4.24 0.68
C LEU A 161 -1.30 -3.87 1.94
N HIS A 162 -1.97 -3.83 3.10
CA HIS A 162 -1.30 -3.56 4.36
C HIS A 162 -0.27 -4.65 4.74
N ARG A 163 -0.59 -5.92 4.47
CA ARG A 163 0.34 -7.04 4.70
C ARG A 163 1.54 -6.95 3.78
N ASP A 164 1.34 -6.60 2.51
CA ASP A 164 2.41 -6.43 1.53
C ASP A 164 3.34 -5.29 1.95
N PHE A 165 2.77 -4.16 2.40
CA PHE A 165 3.55 -3.05 2.94
C PHE A 165 4.38 -3.45 4.16
N GLY A 166 3.80 -4.26 5.07
CA GLY A 166 4.51 -4.80 6.23
C GLY A 166 5.64 -5.77 5.84
N ALA A 167 5.45 -6.59 4.82
CA ALA A 167 6.49 -7.46 4.27
C ALA A 167 7.65 -6.64 3.70
N LEU A 168 7.34 -5.62 2.90
CA LEU A 168 8.34 -4.75 2.30
C LEU A 168 9.14 -3.94 3.33
N CYS A 169 8.50 -3.51 4.42
CA CYS A 169 9.21 -2.85 5.53
C CYS A 169 10.24 -3.78 6.20
N ARG A 170 9.90 -5.07 6.36
CA ARG A 170 10.84 -6.06 6.91
C ARG A 170 12.02 -6.28 5.98
N GLU A 171 11.78 -6.35 4.68
CA GLU A 171 12.83 -6.47 3.67
C GLU A 171 13.76 -5.26 3.65
N CYS A 172 13.20 -4.04 3.68
CA CYS A 172 14.00 -2.82 3.81
C CYS A 172 14.88 -2.83 5.07
N GLY A 173 14.33 -3.32 6.20
CA GLY A 173 15.06 -3.47 7.45
C GLY A 173 16.18 -4.51 7.37
N ALA A 174 15.97 -5.63 6.66
CA ALA A 174 17.01 -6.61 6.39
C ALA A 174 18.14 -5.98 5.55
N LEU A 175 17.80 -5.31 4.45
CA LEU A 175 18.79 -4.67 3.58
C LEU A 175 19.63 -3.61 4.31
N HIS A 176 19.01 -2.85 5.22
CA HIS A 176 19.74 -1.88 6.04
C HIS A 176 20.78 -2.55 6.96
N ARG A 177 20.45 -3.72 7.52
CA ARG A 177 21.40 -4.51 8.31
C ARG A 177 22.56 -5.01 7.45
N ASP A 178 22.28 -5.45 6.23
CA ASP A 178 23.30 -5.93 5.28
C ASP A 178 24.25 -4.79 4.89
N PHE A 179 23.71 -3.60 4.59
CA PHE A 179 24.52 -2.39 4.40
C PHE A 179 25.41 -2.07 5.61
N GLY A 180 24.87 -2.17 6.82
CA GLY A 180 25.62 -1.96 8.06
C GLY A 180 26.75 -2.98 8.23
N ALA A 181 26.51 -4.26 7.91
CA ALA A 181 27.53 -5.30 7.92
C ALA A 181 28.63 -5.02 6.89
N LEU A 182 28.25 -4.67 5.66
CA LEU A 182 29.19 -4.34 4.58
C LEU A 182 30.06 -3.12 4.92
N CYS A 183 29.49 -2.11 5.59
CA CYS A 183 30.25 -0.95 6.05
C CYS A 183 31.31 -1.33 7.10
N ARG A 184 30.97 -2.24 8.02
CA ARG A 184 31.93 -2.75 9.02
C ARG A 184 33.07 -3.52 8.36
N GLU A 185 32.75 -4.36 7.37
CA GLU A 185 33.74 -5.12 6.60
C GLU A 185 34.68 -4.19 5.81
N CYS A 186 34.12 -3.20 5.11
CA CYS A 186 34.91 -2.17 4.44
C CYS A 186 35.85 -1.43 5.42
N GLY A 187 35.37 -1.15 6.64
CA GLY A 187 36.16 -0.52 7.69
C GLY A 187 37.27 -1.42 8.25
N ALA A 188 37.05 -2.73 8.34
CA ALA A 188 38.08 -3.71 8.69
C ALA A 188 39.16 -3.79 7.60
N LEU A 189 38.75 -3.91 6.33
CA LEU A 189 39.65 -3.97 5.19
C LEU A 189 40.53 -2.71 5.06
N CYS A 190 39.97 -1.51 5.32
CA CYS A 190 40.73 -0.27 5.35
C CYS A 190 41.80 -0.27 6.45
N ARG A 191 41.51 -0.85 7.62
CA ARG A 191 42.48 -0.96 8.73
C ARG A 191 43.60 -1.92 8.38
N GLU A 192 43.29 -3.06 7.76
CA GLU A 192 44.28 -4.03 7.28
C GLU A 192 45.19 -3.41 6.22
N PHE A 193 44.61 -2.69 5.25
CA PHE A 193 45.38 -1.98 4.24
C PHE A 193 46.32 -0.94 4.87
N GLY A 194 45.85 -0.20 5.87
CA GLY A 194 46.67 0.77 6.62
C GLY A 194 47.80 0.10 7.42
N ALA A 195 47.55 -1.07 8.02
CA ALA A 195 48.57 -1.85 8.70
C ALA A 195 49.66 -2.34 7.74
N LEU A 196 49.26 -2.91 6.59
CA LEU A 196 50.19 -3.37 5.55
C LEU A 196 51.06 -2.23 5.01
N CYS A 197 50.48 -1.04 4.80
CA CYS A 197 51.24 0.14 4.38
C CYS A 197 52.30 0.56 5.42
N ARG A 198 51.97 0.49 6.72
CA ARG A 198 52.92 0.79 7.80
C ARG A 198 54.06 -0.22 7.86
N GLU A 199 53.74 -1.50 7.72
CA GLU A 199 54.73 -2.59 7.66
C GLU A 199 55.69 -2.41 6.47
N CYS A 200 55.15 -2.13 5.27
CA CYS A 200 55.96 -1.81 4.10
C CYS A 200 56.89 -0.61 4.36
N GLY A 201 56.38 0.45 5.01
CA GLY A 201 57.19 1.62 5.37
C GLY A 201 58.28 1.33 6.39
N ALA A 202 58.05 0.43 7.34
CA ALA A 202 59.06 -0.04 8.29
C ALA A 202 60.17 -0.82 7.57
N LEU A 203 59.80 -1.79 6.73
CA LEU A 203 60.74 -2.58 5.92
C LEU A 203 61.61 -1.69 5.01
N CYS A 204 61.03 -0.68 4.36
CA CYS A 204 61.80 0.27 3.56
C CYS A 204 62.86 1.03 4.39
N ARG A 205 62.53 1.40 5.64
CA ARG A 205 63.46 2.08 6.54
C ARG A 205 64.59 1.17 7.01
N GLU A 206 64.28 -0.09 7.33
CA GLU A 206 65.28 -1.10 7.68
C GLU A 206 66.24 -1.37 6.51
N CYS A 207 65.72 -1.56 5.30
CA CYS A 207 66.56 -1.70 4.11
C CYS A 207 67.47 -0.47 3.89
N GLY A 208 66.93 0.74 4.08
CA GLY A 208 67.72 1.98 3.99
C GLY A 208 68.78 2.12 5.08
N ALA A 209 68.55 1.56 6.28
CA ALA A 209 69.55 1.49 7.35
C ALA A 209 70.67 0.51 7.00
N LEU A 210 70.33 -0.71 6.56
CA LEU A 210 71.30 -1.71 6.12
C LEU A 210 72.18 -1.21 4.96
N CYS A 211 71.58 -0.52 3.97
CA CYS A 211 72.36 0.09 2.88
C CYS A 211 73.36 1.15 3.38
N ARG A 212 73.00 1.93 4.40
CA ARG A 212 73.90 2.93 5.00
C ARG A 212 75.04 2.27 5.76
N GLU A 213 74.74 1.21 6.51
CA GLU A 213 75.71 0.43 7.28
C GLU A 213 76.71 -0.28 6.36
N CYS A 214 76.25 -0.96 5.30
CA CYS A 214 77.14 -1.52 4.28
C CYS A 214 77.98 -0.44 3.59
N GLY A 215 77.41 0.73 3.32
CA GLY A 215 78.15 1.86 2.74
C GLY A 215 79.15 2.52 3.69
N ALA A 216 79.04 2.30 5.00
CA ALA A 216 80.04 2.71 5.98
C ALA A 216 81.18 1.68 6.06
N LEU A 217 80.85 0.39 6.08
CA LEU A 217 81.83 -0.72 6.06
C LEU A 217 82.69 -0.76 4.79
N CYS A 218 82.16 -0.34 3.63
CA CYS A 218 82.93 -0.24 2.40
C CYS A 218 83.81 1.03 2.30
N ARG A 219 83.75 1.93 3.29
CA ARG A 219 84.55 3.16 3.35
C ARG A 219 85.70 3.09 4.35
N GLU A 220 85.77 2.04 5.17
CA GLU A 220 86.97 1.56 5.85
C GLU A 220 87.79 0.66 4.91
#